data_AF-A0A8J6JXF1-F1
#
_entry.id   AF-A0A8J6JXF1-F1
#
_cell.length_a   1.000
_cell.length_b   1.000
_cell.length_c   1.000
_cell.angle_alpha   90.00
_cell.angle_beta   90.00
_cell.angle_gamma   90.00
#
_symmetry.space_group_name_H-M   'P 1'
#
loop_
_entity.id
_entity.type
_entity.pdbx_description
1 polymer ?
#
loop_
_entity_poly.entity_id
_entity_poly.type
_entity_poly.pdbx_seq_one_letter_code
_entity_poly.pdbx_strand_id
1 'polypeptide(L)'
;MLEVELTVNHQLVGANILRSPIALNEPAWLREFKAFIMRGNVIDLAVGIVIGAAFTTIVTSAVEDLLNPILGLLLGGIDFSNLFVVLAGERRPSLEATREGGAAVLALGKFINAIIKFVIVGFAVFWMVKLLSRFKAKEEAKPVVPTTSEVLLAEIRDELRRHPAG
;
A
#
# COMPACT_ATOMS: atom_id res chain seq x y z
N MET A 1 56.75 -23.15 -64.89
CA MET A 1 56.49 -23.83 -63.61
C MET A 1 56.77 -22.79 -62.53
N LEU A 2 55.73 -22.11 -62.03
CA LEU A 2 55.04 -22.47 -60.77
C LEU A 2 56.00 -22.15 -59.60
N GLU A 3 55.80 -21.17 -58.72
CA GLU A 3 54.58 -20.56 -58.17
C GLU A 3 54.86 -19.08 -57.82
N VAL A 4 53.89 -18.20 -58.08
CA VAL A 4 53.85 -16.82 -57.59
C VAL A 4 53.22 -16.88 -56.20
N GLU A 5 54.02 -16.71 -55.15
CA GLU A 5 53.53 -16.50 -53.78
C GLU A 5 52.79 -15.16 -53.69
N LEU A 6 51.52 -15.17 -54.10
CA LEU A 6 50.52 -14.23 -53.59
C LEU A 6 50.20 -14.69 -52.17
N THR A 7 51.01 -14.24 -51.20
CA THR A 7 50.60 -14.16 -49.81
C THR A 7 49.39 -13.24 -49.77
N VAL A 8 48.21 -13.84 -49.88
CA VAL A 8 46.93 -13.21 -49.56
C VAL A 8 46.99 -12.92 -48.07
N ASN A 9 47.24 -11.65 -47.76
CA ASN A 9 47.25 -11.09 -46.43
C ASN A 9 45.88 -11.34 -45.75
N HIS A 10 45.77 -12.42 -44.99
CA HIS A 10 44.56 -12.87 -44.30
C HIS A 10 44.30 -12.05 -43.01
N GLN A 11 44.59 -10.75 -43.03
CA GLN A 11 44.51 -9.83 -41.88
C GLN A 11 43.42 -8.74 -42.01
N LEU A 12 42.45 -8.89 -42.90
CA LEU A 12 41.35 -7.91 -43.05
C LEU A 12 39.95 -8.44 -42.66
N VAL A 13 39.86 -9.46 -41.81
CA VAL A 13 38.55 -10.02 -41.39
C VAL A 13 38.31 -9.95 -39.86
N GLY A 14 39.28 -9.50 -39.05
CA GLY A 14 39.22 -9.67 -37.59
C GLY A 14 39.06 -8.43 -36.71
N ALA A 15 39.03 -7.20 -37.24
CA ALA A 15 39.38 -6.03 -36.43
C ALA A 15 38.26 -5.04 -36.06
N ASN A 16 36.98 -5.24 -36.41
CA ASN A 16 35.96 -4.22 -36.08
C ASN A 16 34.49 -4.66 -36.07
N ILE A 17 34.12 -5.71 -35.33
CA ILE A 17 32.71 -6.10 -35.12
C ILE A 17 32.24 -6.05 -33.66
N LEU A 18 33.07 -5.59 -32.71
CA LEU A 18 32.76 -5.60 -31.27
C LEU A 18 32.87 -4.20 -30.62
N ARG A 19 32.42 -3.15 -31.31
CA ARG A 19 32.27 -1.80 -30.73
C ARG A 19 30.93 -1.18 -31.10
N SER A 20 29.83 -1.85 -30.77
CA SER A 20 28.61 -1.10 -30.44
C SER A 20 28.62 -0.88 -28.92
N PRO A 21 28.90 0.34 -28.43
CA PRO A 21 28.45 0.71 -27.10
C PRO A 21 26.92 0.73 -27.18
N ILE A 22 26.26 -0.31 -26.67
CA ILE A 22 24.80 -0.31 -26.49
C ILE A 22 24.51 0.78 -25.46
N ALA A 23 24.28 2.00 -25.94
CA ALA A 23 23.80 3.09 -25.13
C ALA A 23 22.36 2.76 -24.74
N LEU A 24 22.17 2.28 -23.51
CA LEU A 24 20.85 2.14 -22.91
C LEU A 24 20.31 3.55 -22.65
N ASN A 25 19.72 4.16 -23.67
CA ASN A 25 18.97 5.39 -23.51
C ASN A 25 17.80 5.06 -22.57
N GLU A 26 17.77 5.66 -21.37
CA GLU A 26 16.63 5.51 -20.48
C GLU A 26 15.38 5.93 -21.26
N PRO A 27 14.41 5.01 -21.49
CA PRO A 27 13.25 5.35 -22.28
C PRO A 27 12.51 6.52 -21.63
N ALA A 28 12.01 7.45 -22.46
CA ALA A 28 11.46 8.73 -22.00
C ALA A 28 10.38 8.58 -20.91
N TRP A 29 9.56 7.52 -20.99
CA TRP A 29 8.53 7.21 -20.01
C TRP A 29 9.08 6.88 -18.62
N LEU A 30 10.29 6.31 -18.49
CA LEU A 30 10.92 6.04 -17.18
C LEU A 30 11.31 7.35 -16.48
N ARG A 31 11.80 8.34 -17.25
CA ARG A 31 12.10 9.66 -16.69
C ARG A 31 10.82 10.37 -16.24
N GLU A 32 9.76 10.29 -17.04
CA GLU A 32 8.44 10.85 -16.72
C GLU A 32 7.79 10.16 -15.51
N PHE A 33 7.91 8.84 -15.42
CA PHE A 33 7.43 8.06 -14.29
C PHE A 33 8.20 8.38 -13.01
N LYS A 34 9.53 8.48 -13.07
CA LYS A 34 10.36 8.95 -11.95
C LYS A 34 9.95 10.35 -11.53
N ALA A 35 9.77 11.29 -12.47
CA ALA A 35 9.30 12.64 -12.19
C ALA A 35 7.88 12.67 -11.60
N PHE A 36 7.02 11.71 -11.98
CA PHE A 36 5.67 11.55 -11.42
C PHE A 36 5.69 11.07 -9.97
N ILE A 37 6.44 10.00 -9.69
CA ILE A 37 6.54 9.46 -8.32
C ILE A 37 7.26 10.44 -7.40
N MET A 38 8.28 11.16 -7.88
CA MET A 38 9.01 12.14 -7.05
C MET A 38 8.16 13.34 -6.61
N ARG A 39 6.90 13.46 -7.06
CA ARG A 39 5.94 14.39 -6.47
C ARG A 39 5.60 13.87 -5.06
N GLY A 40 6.11 14.53 -4.02
CA GLY A 40 5.97 14.09 -2.62
C GLY A 40 4.54 13.68 -2.21
N ASN A 41 3.52 14.41 -2.66
CA ASN A 41 2.11 14.09 -2.41
C ASN A 41 1.67 12.71 -2.91
N VAL A 42 2.30 12.16 -3.96
CA VAL A 42 1.97 10.83 -4.51
C VAL A 42 2.65 9.73 -3.71
N ILE A 43 3.89 9.94 -3.26
CA ILE A 43 4.63 8.96 -2.44
C ILE A 43 3.90 8.74 -1.12
N ASP A 44 3.57 9.83 -0.42
CA ASP A 44 2.92 9.75 0.89
C ASP A 44 1.55 9.09 0.80
N LEU A 45 0.78 9.39 -0.25
CA LEU A 45 -0.49 8.75 -0.53
C LEU A 45 -0.31 7.25 -0.83
N ALA A 46 0.67 6.88 -1.65
CA ALA A 46 0.91 5.50 -2.03
C ALA A 46 1.32 4.64 -0.81
N VAL A 47 2.22 5.16 0.01
CA VAL A 47 2.64 4.51 1.26
C VAL A 47 1.44 4.33 2.20
N GLY A 48 0.59 5.36 2.34
CA GLY A 48 -0.63 5.28 3.16
C GLY A 48 -1.60 4.18 2.71
N ILE A 49 -1.82 4.02 1.41
CA ILE A 49 -2.71 2.99 0.85
C ILE A 49 -2.12 1.59 1.06
N VAL A 50 -0.83 1.40 0.77
CA VAL A 50 -0.16 0.10 0.92
C VAL A 50 -0.17 -0.37 2.38
N ILE A 51 0.17 0.53 3.31
CA ILE A 51 0.13 0.22 4.74
C ILE A 51 -1.31 -0.03 5.21
N GLY A 52 -2.28 0.77 4.74
CA GLY A 52 -3.70 0.58 5.07
C GLY A 52 -4.25 -0.77 4.62
N ALA A 53 -3.89 -1.21 3.42
CA ALA A 53 -4.26 -2.52 2.89
C ALA A 53 -3.65 -3.66 3.72
N ALA A 54 -2.33 -3.59 3.98
CA ALA A 54 -1.64 -4.60 4.79
C ALA A 54 -2.20 -4.68 6.21
N PHE A 55 -2.45 -3.54 6.86
CA PHE A 55 -3.06 -3.48 8.19
C PHE A 55 -4.45 -4.11 8.23
N THR A 56 -5.30 -3.79 7.25
CA THR A 56 -6.64 -4.37 7.14
C THR A 56 -6.56 -5.90 7.03
N THR A 57 -5.61 -6.44 6.27
CA THR A 57 -5.36 -7.89 6.18
C THR A 57 -4.93 -8.49 7.52
N ILE A 58 -4.03 -7.83 8.26
CA ILE A 58 -3.61 -8.30 9.59
C ILE A 58 -4.81 -8.36 10.55
N VAL A 59 -5.64 -7.32 10.59
CA VAL A 59 -6.83 -7.31 11.45
C VAL A 59 -7.83 -8.38 10.99
N THR A 60 -7.98 -8.57 9.68
CA THR A 60 -8.83 -9.63 9.11
C THR A 60 -8.41 -11.00 9.62
N SER A 61 -7.11 -11.34 9.48
CA SER A 61 -6.56 -12.61 9.95
C SER A 61 -6.68 -12.76 11.46
N ALA A 62 -6.51 -11.69 12.24
CA ALA A 62 -6.75 -11.74 13.68
C ALA A 62 -8.22 -12.09 14.02
N VAL A 63 -9.19 -11.60 13.25
CA VAL A 63 -10.60 -11.97 13.47
C VAL A 63 -10.87 -13.39 13.00
N GLU A 64 -10.40 -13.75 11.80
CA GLU A 64 -10.71 -15.02 11.15
C GLU A 64 -9.98 -16.21 11.78
N ASP A 65 -8.70 -16.04 12.13
CA ASP A 65 -7.81 -17.12 12.55
C ASP A 65 -7.66 -17.20 14.09
N LEU A 66 -7.84 -16.10 14.82
CA LEU A 66 -7.76 -16.09 16.29
C LEU A 66 -9.14 -15.97 16.94
N LEU A 67 -9.97 -15.00 16.56
CA LEU A 67 -11.25 -14.81 17.23
C LEU A 67 -12.29 -15.86 16.88
N ASN A 68 -12.46 -16.23 15.60
CA ASN A 68 -13.49 -17.22 15.23
C ASN A 68 -13.31 -18.57 15.93
N PRO A 69 -12.09 -19.16 16.04
CA PRO A 69 -11.93 -20.41 16.79
C PRO A 69 -12.27 -20.27 18.27
N ILE A 70 -11.88 -19.15 18.91
CA ILE A 70 -12.18 -18.89 20.32
C ILE A 70 -13.69 -18.71 20.53
N LEU A 71 -14.35 -17.93 19.67
CA LEU A 71 -15.80 -17.74 19.72
C LEU A 71 -16.55 -19.05 19.44
N GLY A 72 -16.05 -19.85 18.49
CA GLY A 72 -16.57 -21.18 18.20
C GLY A 72 -16.51 -22.09 19.41
N LEU A 73 -15.37 -22.15 20.11
CA LEU A 73 -15.22 -22.94 21.34
C LEU A 73 -16.15 -22.47 22.47
N LEU A 74 -16.28 -21.15 22.65
CA LEU A 74 -17.12 -20.56 23.71
C LEU A 74 -18.62 -20.76 23.46
N LEU A 75 -19.06 -20.78 22.19
CA LEU A 75 -20.46 -20.90 21.81
C LEU A 75 -20.86 -22.33 21.43
N GLY A 76 -20.06 -23.33 21.82
CA GLY A 76 -20.42 -24.75 21.69
C GLY A 76 -20.07 -25.41 20.35
N GLY A 77 -19.04 -24.93 19.67
CA GLY A 77 -18.53 -25.48 18.40
C GLY A 77 -19.20 -24.93 17.15
N ILE A 78 -19.97 -23.85 17.25
CA ILE A 78 -20.62 -23.23 16.10
C ILE A 78 -19.59 -22.46 15.27
N ASP A 79 -19.28 -22.99 14.10
CA ASP A 79 -18.52 -22.27 13.08
C ASP A 79 -19.45 -21.33 12.30
N PHE A 80 -19.44 -20.05 12.66
CA PHE A 80 -20.20 -19.02 11.97
C PHE A 80 -19.90 -18.98 10.48
N SER A 81 -18.69 -19.33 10.03
CA SER A 81 -18.34 -19.25 8.60
C SER A 81 -19.11 -20.26 7.74
N ASN A 82 -19.59 -21.36 8.34
CA ASN A 82 -20.41 -22.40 7.72
C ASN A 82 -21.91 -22.24 7.99
N LEU A 83 -22.34 -21.10 8.53
CA LEU A 83 -23.77 -20.79 8.66
C LEU A 83 -24.32 -20.29 7.32
N PHE A 84 -25.05 -21.16 6.61
CA PHE A 84 -25.61 -20.80 5.33
C PHE A 84 -26.96 -21.46 5.02
N VAL A 85 -27.71 -20.80 4.14
CA VAL A 85 -28.99 -21.26 3.61
C VAL A 85 -28.85 -21.48 2.12
N VAL A 86 -29.24 -22.68 1.66
CA VAL A 86 -29.26 -23.01 0.22
C VAL A 86 -30.59 -22.55 -0.36
N LEU A 87 -30.54 -21.73 -1.40
CA LEU A 87 -31.72 -21.22 -2.09
C LEU A 87 -32.11 -22.10 -3.29
N ALA A 88 -31.12 -22.65 -3.99
CA ALA A 88 -31.31 -23.54 -5.13
C ALA A 88 -30.09 -24.46 -5.28
N GLY A 89 -30.31 -25.73 -5.62
CA GLY A 89 -29.27 -26.76 -5.75
C GLY A 89 -29.13 -27.66 -4.52
N GLU A 90 -28.16 -28.57 -4.56
CA GLU A 90 -27.94 -29.55 -3.49
C GLU A 90 -27.07 -28.99 -2.36
N ARG A 91 -27.49 -29.20 -1.11
CA ARG A 91 -26.70 -28.86 0.06
C ARG A 91 -25.55 -29.86 0.22
N ARG A 92 -24.32 -29.35 0.28
CA ARG A 92 -23.11 -30.12 0.57
C ARG A 92 -22.60 -29.81 1.98
N PRO A 93 -21.65 -30.61 2.53
CA PRO A 93 -21.21 -30.48 3.92
C PRO A 93 -20.61 -29.12 4.29
N SER A 94 -20.02 -28.39 3.35
CA SER A 94 -19.48 -27.03 3.59
C SER A 94 -20.10 -25.99 2.67
N LEU A 95 -20.02 -24.73 3.09
CA LEU A 95 -20.41 -23.57 2.28
C LEU A 95 -19.71 -23.59 0.91
N GLU A 96 -18.41 -23.89 0.94
CA GLU A 96 -17.52 -23.90 -0.21
C GLU A 96 -17.90 -25.03 -1.18
N ALA A 97 -18.05 -26.26 -0.66
CA ALA A 97 -18.46 -27.40 -1.47
C ALA A 97 -19.85 -27.21 -2.08
N THR A 98 -20.76 -26.52 -1.37
CA THR A 98 -22.11 -26.22 -1.87
C THR A 98 -22.06 -25.21 -3.00
N ARG A 99 -21.22 -24.17 -2.88
CA ARG A 99 -21.02 -23.17 -3.96
C ARG A 99 -20.33 -23.75 -5.19
N GLU A 100 -19.31 -24.57 -5.00
CA GLU A 100 -18.59 -25.24 -6.10
C GLU A 100 -19.50 -26.21 -6.86
N GLY A 101 -20.47 -26.82 -6.17
CA GLY A 101 -21.52 -27.64 -6.78
C GLY A 101 -22.53 -26.85 -7.62
N GLY A 102 -22.37 -25.53 -7.77
CA GLY A 102 -23.28 -24.67 -8.54
C GLY A 102 -24.56 -24.29 -7.81
N ALA A 103 -24.67 -24.60 -6.51
CA ALA A 103 -25.84 -24.22 -5.73
C ALA A 103 -25.78 -22.75 -5.30
N ALA A 104 -26.93 -22.07 -5.35
CA ALA A 104 -27.08 -20.71 -4.88
C ALA A 104 -27.20 -20.69 -3.35
N VAL A 105 -26.27 -20.03 -2.68
CA VAL A 105 -26.14 -20.07 -1.22
C VAL A 105 -26.07 -18.67 -0.62
N LEU A 106 -26.94 -18.41 0.37
CA LEU A 106 -26.85 -17.26 1.26
C LEU A 106 -25.95 -17.59 2.45
N ALA A 107 -24.76 -16.98 2.47
CA ALA A 107 -23.78 -17.13 3.55
C ALA A 107 -24.05 -16.13 4.69
N LEU A 108 -25.12 -16.32 5.45
CA LEU A 108 -25.43 -15.48 6.63
C LEU A 108 -24.24 -15.37 7.59
N GLY A 109 -23.54 -16.48 7.76
CA GLY A 109 -22.32 -16.59 8.53
C GLY A 109 -21.21 -15.64 8.12
N LYS A 110 -20.84 -15.66 6.83
CA LYS A 110 -19.83 -14.75 6.28
C LYS A 110 -20.25 -13.28 6.38
N PHE A 111 -21.56 -12.99 6.29
CA PHE A 111 -22.07 -11.63 6.45
C PHE A 111 -21.93 -11.13 7.90
N ILE A 112 -22.31 -11.94 8.89
CA ILE A 112 -22.13 -11.59 10.31
C ILE A 112 -20.64 -11.43 10.63
N ASN A 113 -19.79 -12.32 10.12
CA ASN A 113 -18.33 -12.18 10.27
C ASN A 113 -17.81 -10.87 9.67
N ALA A 114 -18.32 -10.46 8.50
CA ALA A 114 -17.95 -9.18 7.89
C ALA A 114 -18.35 -7.98 8.77
N ILE A 115 -19.52 -8.02 9.42
CA ILE A 115 -19.96 -6.99 10.37
C ILE A 115 -19.04 -6.96 11.59
N ILE A 116 -18.76 -8.12 12.20
CA ILE A 116 -17.86 -8.22 13.37
C ILE A 116 -16.48 -7.68 13.02
N LYS A 117 -15.92 -8.10 11.87
CA LYS A 117 -14.65 -7.59 11.36
C LYS A 117 -14.68 -6.09 11.15
N PHE A 118 -15.74 -5.53 10.57
CA PHE A 118 -15.88 -4.09 10.37
C PHE A 118 -15.85 -3.33 11.70
N VAL A 119 -16.58 -3.81 12.71
CA VAL A 119 -16.58 -3.21 14.06
C VAL A 119 -15.19 -3.29 14.69
N ILE A 120 -14.49 -4.42 14.58
CA ILE A 120 -13.15 -4.59 15.14
C ILE A 120 -12.11 -3.71 14.43
N VAL A 121 -12.11 -3.67 13.09
CA VAL A 121 -11.25 -2.78 12.31
C VAL A 121 -11.51 -1.32 12.68
N GLY A 122 -12.78 -0.91 12.75
CA GLY A 122 -13.17 0.44 13.16
C GLY A 122 -12.67 0.78 14.57
N PHE A 123 -12.80 -0.17 15.51
CA PHE A 123 -12.29 -0.02 16.88
C PHE A 123 -10.75 0.08 16.91
N ALA A 124 -10.05 -0.74 16.13
CA ALA A 124 -8.60 -0.70 16.02
C ALA A 124 -8.11 0.65 15.45
N VAL A 125 -8.76 1.16 14.42
CA VAL A 125 -8.47 2.49 13.84
C VAL A 125 -8.76 3.59 14.86
N PHE A 126 -9.87 3.52 15.58
CA PHE A 126 -10.19 4.48 16.65
C PHE A 126 -9.10 4.52 17.73
N TRP A 127 -8.64 3.36 18.20
CA TRP A 127 -7.54 3.30 19.17
C TRP A 127 -6.23 3.82 18.61
N MET A 128 -5.91 3.52 17.34
CA MET A 128 -4.73 4.05 16.66
C MET A 128 -4.75 5.58 16.62
N VAL A 129 -5.87 6.17 16.18
CA VAL A 129 -6.02 7.64 16.15
C VAL A 129 -5.90 8.23 17.55
N LYS A 130 -6.56 7.63 18.55
CA LYS A 130 -6.46 8.09 19.95
C LYS A 130 -5.03 8.03 20.49
N LEU A 131 -4.28 7.00 20.12
CA LEU A 131 -2.88 6.84 20.48
C LEU A 131 -2.02 7.91 19.81
N LEU A 132 -2.20 8.15 18.51
CA LEU A 132 -1.50 9.20 17.76
C LEU A 132 -1.84 10.60 18.31
N SER A 133 -3.10 10.88 18.64
CA SER A 133 -3.51 12.14 19.29
C SER A 133 -2.82 12.34 20.64
N ARG A 134 -2.60 11.28 21.42
CA ARG A 134 -1.86 11.35 22.69
C ARG A 134 -0.37 11.65 22.48
N PHE A 135 0.24 11.12 21.41
CA PHE A 135 1.64 11.41 21.10
C PHE A 135 1.83 12.82 20.54
N LYS A 136 0.94 13.28 19.65
CA LYS A 136 0.97 14.67 19.15
C LYS A 136 0.75 15.70 20.25
N ALA A 137 -0.19 15.46 21.17
CA ALA A 137 -0.39 16.32 22.34
C ALA A 137 0.84 16.40 23.26
N LYS A 138 1.72 15.39 23.21
CA LYS A 138 2.98 15.36 23.97
C LYS A 138 4.12 16.10 23.24
N GLU A 139 4.01 16.26 21.93
CA GLU A 139 4.98 16.93 21.07
C GLU A 139 4.68 18.45 20.93
N GLU A 140 3.40 18.84 21.03
CA GLU A 140 2.96 20.24 21.16
C GLU A 140 3.38 20.89 22.49
N ALA A 141 3.92 20.12 23.45
CA ALA A 141 4.56 20.65 24.65
C ALA A 141 6.00 21.14 24.42
N LYS A 142 6.54 21.04 23.19
CA LYS A 142 7.70 21.83 22.78
C LYS A 142 7.17 23.19 22.32
N PRO A 143 7.68 24.31 22.88
CA PRO A 143 7.26 25.64 22.44
C PRO A 143 7.47 25.70 20.93
N VAL A 144 6.38 25.99 20.21
CA VAL A 144 6.40 26.25 18.77
C VAL A 144 7.43 27.34 18.55
N VAL A 145 8.62 26.97 18.07
CA VAL A 145 9.59 27.95 17.61
C VAL A 145 8.92 28.62 16.43
N PRO A 146 8.67 29.95 16.47
CA PRO A 146 7.96 30.62 15.40
C PRO A 146 8.65 30.31 14.08
N THR A 147 7.87 29.93 13.07
CA THR A 147 8.39 29.76 11.72
C THR A 147 8.99 31.08 11.24
N THR A 148 9.99 31.05 10.36
CA THR A 148 10.65 32.27 9.85
C THR A 148 9.63 33.29 9.32
N SER A 149 8.54 32.81 8.71
CA SER A 149 7.43 33.65 8.25
C SER A 149 6.69 34.34 9.41
N GLU A 150 6.43 33.65 10.52
CA GLU A 150 5.80 34.24 11.71
C GLU A 150 6.70 35.28 12.38
N VAL A 151 8.03 35.07 12.36
CA VAL A 151 9.01 36.08 12.84
C VAL A 151 8.98 37.31 11.93
N LEU A 152 9.05 37.12 10.62
CA LEU A 152 9.01 38.21 9.65
C LEU A 152 7.68 38.98 9.72
N LEU A 153 6.56 38.29 9.92
CA LEU A 153 5.25 38.91 10.11
C LEU A 153 5.16 39.70 11.42
N ALA A 154 5.80 39.22 12.49
CA ALA A 154 5.91 39.95 13.74
C ALA A 154 6.77 41.22 13.60
N GLU A 155 7.92 41.11 12.91
CA GLU A 155 8.78 42.25 12.58
C GLU A 155 8.04 43.28 11.71
N ILE A 156 7.36 42.84 10.64
CA ILE A 156 6.56 43.73 9.76
C ILE A 156 5.44 44.43 10.54
N ARG A 157 4.75 43.72 11.45
CA ARG A 157 3.72 44.31 12.31
C ARG A 157 4.31 45.40 13.21
N ASP A 158 5.47 45.15 13.78
CA ASP A 158 6.12 46.08 14.70
C ASP A 158 6.73 47.27 13.96
N GLU A 159 7.18 47.09 12.71
CA GLU A 159 7.59 48.17 11.80
C GLU A 159 6.41 49.06 11.39
N LEU A 160 5.25 48.47 11.06
CA LEU A 160 4.01 49.20 10.74
C LEU A 160 3.42 49.93 11.95
N ARG A 161 3.58 49.40 13.16
CA ARG A 161 3.23 50.11 14.39
C ARG A 161 4.13 51.31 14.65
N ARG A 162 5.41 51.21 14.30
CA ARG A 162 6.38 52.31 14.43
C ARG A 162 6.22 53.38 13.35
N HIS A 163 5.83 52.99 12.13
CA HIS A 163 5.50 53.89 11.03
C HIS A 163 4.06 53.66 10.55
N PRO A 164 3.05 54.21 11.27
CA PRO A 164 1.69 54.20 10.76
C PRO A 164 1.69 55.00 9.46
N ALA A 165 1.34 54.33 8.36
CA ALA A 165 1.13 55.00 7.08
C ALA A 165 0.07 56.09 7.30
N GLY A 166 0.50 57.35 7.22
CA GLY A 166 -0.36 58.52 7.31
C GLY A 166 -1.27 58.65 6.10
#